data_AF-B9XLP1-F1
#
_entry.id   AF-B9XLP1-F1
#
_cell.length_a   1.000
_cell.length_b   1.000
_cell.length_c   1.000
_cell.angle_alpha   90.00
_cell.angle_beta   90.00
_cell.angle_gamma   90.00
#
_symmetry.space_group_name_H-M   'P 1'
#
loop_
_entity.id
_entity.type
_entity.pdbx_description
1 polymer ?
#
loop_
_entity_poly.entity_id
_entity_poly.type
_entity_poly.pdbx_seq_one_letter_code
_entity_poly.pdbx_strand_id
1 'polypeptide(L)' 'MLNRMKLRQGQTWKLGDQYIRIVVLERLAVEYKILTDLLVREGTRHHASKKEFCNLIKKATLMSAADLQAQDPTFLP' A
#
# COMPACT_ATOMS: atom_id res chain seq x y z
N MET A 1 -1.04 21.81 8.77
CA MET A 1 -0.49 20.77 9.65
C MET A 1 -0.75 19.40 9.03
N LEU A 2 0.21 18.79 8.33
CA LEU A 2 0.00 17.42 7.83
C LEU A 2 0.33 16.45 8.96
N ASN A 3 -0.71 15.75 9.44
CA ASN A 3 -0.60 14.67 10.42
C ASN A 3 0.57 13.74 10.04
N ARG A 4 1.42 13.43 11.04
CA ARG A 4 2.54 12.50 10.90
C ARG A 4 2.01 11.08 10.63
N MET A 5 1.63 10.79 9.39
CA MET A 5 1.43 9.40 8.95
C MET A 5 2.81 8.75 8.87
N LYS A 6 3.03 7.74 9.72
CA LYS A 6 4.26 6.96 9.72
C LYS A 6 4.18 5.94 8.60
N LEU A 7 4.72 6.29 7.43
CA LEU A 7 4.89 5.35 6.33
C LEU A 7 5.96 4.32 6.68
N ARG A 8 5.65 3.04 6.43
CA ARG A 8 6.60 1.93 6.64
C ARG A 8 6.70 1.07 5.39
N GLN A 9 7.89 0.55 5.12
CA GLN A 9 8.08 -0.40 4.03
C GLN A 9 7.25 -1.67 4.30
N GLY A 10 6.66 -2.23 3.25
CA GLY A 10 5.79 -3.40 3.33
C GLY A 10 4.35 -3.10 3.76
N GLN A 11 4.02 -1.84 4.09
CA GLN A 11 2.67 -1.43 4.46
C GLN A 11 1.74 -1.47 3.24
N THR A 12 0.54 -2.04 3.42
CA THR A 12 -0.46 -2.17 2.35
C THR A 12 -1.70 -1.36 2.67
N TRP A 13 -2.22 -0.65 1.68
CA TRP A 13 -3.38 0.23 1.76
C TRP A 13 -4.42 -0.21 0.73
N LYS A 14 -5.70 -0.18 1.06
CA LYS A 14 -6.79 -0.47 0.13
C LYS A 14 -7.40 0.82 -0.38
N LEU A 15 -7.40 1.02 -1.69
CA LEU A 15 -8.02 2.15 -2.37
C LEU A 15 -9.12 1.63 -3.30
N GLY A 16 -10.36 1.64 -2.81
CA GLY A 16 -11.48 1.01 -3.52
C GLY A 16 -11.23 -0.49 -3.71
N ASP A 17 -11.13 -0.92 -4.96
CA ASP A 17 -10.88 -2.31 -5.35
C ASP A 17 -9.40 -2.60 -5.64
N GLN A 18 -8.51 -1.65 -5.38
CA GLN A 18 -7.08 -1.79 -5.56
C GLN A 18 -6.33 -1.78 -4.23
N TYR A 19 -5.17 -2.42 -4.22
CA TYR A 19 -4.27 -2.51 -3.08
C TYR A 19 -2.96 -1.81 -3.42
N ILE A 20 -2.43 -1.07 -2.48
CA ILE A 20 -1.27 -0.19 -2.64
C ILE A 20 -0.26 -0.59 -1.59
N ARG A 21 0.84 -1.22 -2.01
CA ARG A 21 1.88 -1.71 -1.11
C ARG A 21 3.16 -0.91 -1.26
N ILE A 22 3.66 -0.34 -0.16
CA ILE A 22 4.95 0.36 -0.15
C ILE A 22 6.07 -0.66 -0.32
N VAL A 23 6.86 -0.53 -1.38
CA VAL A 23 8.00 -1.41 -1.68
C VAL A 23 9.31 -0.80 -1.23
N VAL A 24 9.50 0.51 -1.42
CA VAL A 24 10.71 1.23 -0.99
C VAL A 24 10.28 2.58 -0.40
N LEU A 25 10.89 2.95 0.72
CA LEU A 25 10.68 4.26 1.32
C LEU A 25 11.97 5.05 1.29
N GLU A 26 11.99 6.15 0.55
CA GLU A 26 13.13 7.05 0.49
C GLU A 26 12.94 8.29 1.38
N ARG A 27 13.95 9.16 1.41
CA ARG A 27 13.89 10.39 2.21
C ARG A 27 12.79 11.34 1.75
N LEU A 28 12.59 11.52 0.44
CA LEU A 28 11.61 12.44 -0.13
C LEU A 28 10.58 11.75 -1.04
N ALA A 29 10.83 10.50 -1.41
CA ALA A 29 9.97 9.71 -2.27
C ALA A 29 9.51 8.41 -1.59
N VAL A 30 8.50 7.80 -2.21
CA VAL A 30 7.90 6.53 -1.83
C VAL A 30 7.69 5.75 -3.12
N GLU A 31 8.24 4.55 -3.18
CA GLU A 31 7.86 3.59 -4.21
C GLU A 31 6.83 2.63 -3.66
N TYR A 32 5.76 2.45 -4.42
CA TYR A 32 4.67 1.55 -4.09
C TYR A 32 4.24 0.75 -5.31
N LYS A 33 3.61 -0.39 -5.08
CA LYS A 33 2.96 -1.18 -6.11
C LYS A 33 1.45 -1.07 -5.96
N ILE A 34 0.76 -0.86 -7.07
CA ILE A 34 -0.69 -1.00 -7.14
C ILE A 34 -1.00 -2.41 -7.64
N LEU A 35 -1.79 -3.14 -6.89
CA LEU A 35 -2.22 -4.51 -7.13
C LEU A 35 -3.75 -4.48 -7.23
N THR A 36 -4.33 -4.98 -8.32
CA THR A 36 -5.79 -5.19 -8.39
C THR A 36 -6.20 -6.46 -7.66
N ASP A 37 -5.28 -7.42 -7.57
CA ASP A 37 -5.48 -8.69 -6.89
C ASP A 37 -4.23 -9.03 -6.05
N LEU A 38 -4.45 -9.40 -4.79
CA LEU A 38 -3.39 -9.83 -3.89
C LEU A 38 -2.82 -11.21 -4.29
N LEU A 39 -3.61 -12.03 -4.98
CA LEU A 39 -3.24 -13.38 -5.44
C LEU A 39 -2.21 -13.34 -6.57
N VAL A 40 -2.43 -12.49 -7.57
CA VAL A 40 -1.61 -12.47 -8.79
C VAL A 40 -0.23 -11.86 -8.52
N ARG A 41 -0.09 -11.03 -7.47
CA ARG A 41 1.15 -10.30 -7.09
C ARG A 41 1.79 -9.46 -8.22
N GLU A 42 1.21 -9.46 -9.42
CA GLU A 42 1.51 -8.55 -10.51
C GLU A 42 0.85 -7.21 -10.21
N GLY A 43 1.68 -6.20 -10.11
CA GLY A 43 1.25 -4.85 -9.82
C GLY A 43 2.21 -3.85 -10.42
N THR A 44 1.67 -2.75 -10.93
CA THR A 44 2.47 -1.67 -11.49
C THR A 44 3.24 -0.99 -10.37
N ARG A 45 4.55 -0.86 -10.54
CA ARG A 45 5.38 -0.08 -9.61
C ARG A 45 5.24 1.40 -9.97
N HIS A 46 4.94 2.20 -8.97
CA HIS A 46 4.86 3.64 -9.04
C HIS A 46 5.87 4.26 -8.08
N HIS A 47 6.46 5.35 -8.52
CA HIS A 47 7.31 6.21 -7.72
C HIS A 47 6.60 7.54 -7.55
N ALA A 48 6.38 7.99 -6.32
CA ALA A 48 5.75 9.28 -6.05
C ALA A 48 6.42 9.99 -4.87
N SER A 49 6.27 11.31 -4.81
CA SER A 49 6.71 12.08 -3.64
C SER A 49 5.90 11.71 -2.39
N LYS A 50 6.47 11.94 -1.20
CA LYS A 50 5.72 11.76 0.06
C LYS A 50 4.43 12.57 0.11
N LYS A 51 4.39 13.75 -0.52
CA LYS A 51 3.20 14.60 -0.58
C LYS A 51 2.09 13.96 -1.41
N GLU A 52 2.44 13.48 -2.60
CA GLU A 52 1.50 12.78 -3.48
C GLU A 52 1.02 11.48 -2.86
N PHE A 53 1.94 10.68 -2.31
CA PHE A 53 1.60 9.43 -1.65
C PHE A 53 0.68 9.65 -0.44
N CYS A 54 0.99 10.62 0.43
CA CYS A 54 0.11 10.98 1.54
C CYS A 54 -1.28 11.44 1.06
N ASN A 55 -1.39 12.13 -0.08
CA ASN A 55 -2.69 12.51 -0.63
C ASN A 55 -3.45 11.33 -1.25
N LEU A 56 -2.74 10.37 -1.84
CA LEU A 56 -3.29 9.14 -2.37
C LEU A 56 -3.89 8.29 -1.24
N ILE A 57 -3.09 8.01 -0.21
CA ILE A 57 -3.53 7.16 0.90
C ILE A 57 -4.56 7.82 1.82
N LYS A 58 -4.79 9.14 1.74
CA LYS A 58 -5.91 9.80 2.44
C LYS A 58 -7.26 9.25 2.04
N LYS A 59 -7.39 8.79 0.80
CA LYS A 59 -8.59 8.12 0.28
C LYS A 59 -8.53 6.60 0.44
N ALA A 60 -7.40 6.07 0.92
CA ALA A 60 -7.18 4.65 1.10
C ALA A 60 -7.31 4.27 2.59
N THR A 61 -7.60 3.01 2.84
CA THR A 61 -7.69 2.44 4.18
C THR A 61 -6.45 1.60 4.44
N LEU A 62 -5.79 1.80 5.59
CA LEU A 62 -4.67 0.96 5.99
C LEU A 62 -5.15 -0.46 6.25
N MET A 63 -4.55 -1.46 5.61
CA MET A 63 -4.85 -2.87 5.87
C MET A 63 -3.91 -3.44 6.92
N SER A 64 -4.47 -4.18 7.87
CA SER A 64 -3.71 -5.00 8.81
C SER A 64 -3.35 -6.34 8.17
N ALA A 65 -2.46 -7.10 8.82
CA ALA A 65 -2.12 -8.45 8.38
C ALA A 65 -3.36 -9.37 8.33
N ALA A 66 -4.28 -9.22 9.30
CA ALA A 66 -5.52 -9.98 9.34
C ALA A 66 -6.44 -9.65 8.14
N ASP A 67 -6.51 -8.37 7.75
CA ASP A 67 -7.32 -7.98 6.59
C ASP A 67 -6.75 -8.52 5.28
N LEU A 68 -5.42 -8.61 5.17
CA LEU A 68 -4.77 -9.22 4.01
C LEU A 68 -4.99 -10.74 3.97
N GLN A 69 -4.96 -11.41 5.12
CA GLN A 69 -5.28 -12.84 5.23
C GLN A 69 -6.74 -13.14 4.88
N ALA A 70 -7.68 -12.30 5.32
CA ALA A 70 -9.09 -12.46 4.99
C ALA A 70 -9.38 -12.32 3.48
N GLN A 71 -8.50 -11.65 2.73
CA GLN A 71 -8.61 -11.44 1.28
C GLN A 71 -7.79 -12.46 0.46
N ASP A 72 -6.94 -13.27 1.11
CA ASP A 72 -6.14 -14.32 0.47
C ASP A 72 -6.29 -15.66 1.23
N PRO A 73 -7.30 -16.49 0.89
CA PRO A 73 -7.51 -17.79 1.52
C PRO A 73 -6.45 -18.84 1.13
N THR A 74 -5.46 -18.51 0.30
CA THR A 74 -4.47 -19.46 -0.22
C THR A 74 -3.20 -19.50 0.63
N PHE A 75 -3.08 -18.66 1.67
CA PHE A 75 -1.97 -18.70 2.61
C PHE A 75 -2.15 -19.87 3.60
N LEU A 76 -2.01 -21.11 3.09
CA LEU A 76 -1.85 -22.31 3.91
C LEU A 76 -0.46 -22.26 4.61
N PRO A 77 -0.38 -22.62 5.91
CA PRO A 77 0.88 -22.72 6.63
C PRO A 77 1.81 -23.80 6.08
#